data_AF-A0A7Y2NDP6-F1
#
_entry.id   AF-A0A7Y2NDP6-F1
#
_cell.length_a   1.000
_cell.length_b   1.000
_cell.length_c   1.000
_cell.angle_alpha   90.00
_cell.angle_beta   90.00
_cell.angle_gamma   90.00
#
_symmetry.space_group_name_H-M   'P 1'
#
loop_
_entity.id
_entity.type
_entity.pdbx_description
1 polymer ?
#
loop_
_entity_poly.entity_id
_entity_poly.type
_entity_poly.pdbx_seq_one_letter_code
_entity_poly.pdbx_strand_id
1 'polypeptide(L)'
;MSFAEADVVKRRVGVAAGELPVGEEPDDVARRLLTKQADRLIDEIRGSVNFFASQSSDSISRVVVAGNAARLPHLANRLGQKLAIPIVPAKILERVEIGRVGLSESEMLDAQPVLPTAVGLGLWGET
;
A
#
# COMPACT_ATOMS: atom_id res chain seq x y z
N MET A 1 0.07 -10.00 23.52
CA MET A 1 -0.46 -9.96 22.15
C MET A 1 0.47 -10.77 21.27
N SER A 2 -0.06 -11.80 20.62
CA SER A 2 0.66 -12.58 19.61
C SER A 2 0.78 -11.79 18.29
N PHE A 3 1.64 -12.25 17.39
CA PHE A 3 1.76 -11.64 16.06
C PHE A 3 0.45 -11.71 15.26
N ALA A 4 -0.27 -12.83 15.34
CA ALA A 4 -1.54 -13.00 14.63
C ALA A 4 -2.62 -12.03 15.14
N GLU A 5 -2.72 -11.88 16.46
CA GLU A 5 -3.63 -10.90 17.08
C GLU A 5 -3.25 -9.46 16.66
N ALA A 6 -1.96 -9.14 16.63
CA ALA A 6 -1.47 -7.84 16.19
C ALA A 6 -1.79 -7.55 14.71
N ASP A 7 -1.68 -8.55 13.83
CA ASP A 7 -2.01 -8.38 12.41
C ASP A 7 -3.50 -8.09 12.21
N VAL A 8 -4.38 -8.77 12.95
CA VAL A 8 -5.83 -8.51 12.94
C VAL A 8 -6.12 -7.07 13.38
N VAL A 9 -5.51 -6.61 14.48
CA VAL A 9 -5.65 -5.21 14.94
C VAL A 9 -5.14 -4.24 13.89
N LYS A 10 -3.97 -4.48 13.29
CA LYS A 10 -3.39 -3.63 12.23
C LYS A 10 -4.33 -3.47 11.04
N ARG A 11 -4.90 -4.58 10.54
CA ARG A 11 -5.80 -4.58 9.37
C ARG A 11 -7.12 -3.86 9.67
N ARG A 12 -7.60 -3.96 10.91
CA ARG A 12 -8.85 -3.33 11.37
C ARG A 12 -8.70 -1.82 11.66
N VAL A 13 -7.63 -1.42 12.34
CA VAL A 13 -7.46 -0.05 12.87
C VAL A 13 -6.85 0.91 11.84
N GLY A 14 -5.86 0.44 11.06
CA GLY A 14 -5.15 1.25 10.07
C GLY A 14 -4.38 2.44 10.64
N VAL A 15 -4.13 3.44 9.78
CA VAL A 15 -3.50 4.70 10.17
C VAL A 15 -4.54 5.81 10.29
N ALA A 16 -4.18 6.92 10.94
CA ALA A 16 -5.02 8.10 10.97
C ALA A 16 -5.12 8.74 9.58
N ALA A 17 -6.36 8.97 9.12
CA ALA A 17 -6.66 9.67 7.87
C ALA A 17 -6.25 11.16 7.91
N GLY A 18 -6.16 11.73 9.12
CA GLY A 18 -5.77 13.12 9.38
C GLY A 18 -5.10 13.23 10.73
N GLU A 19 -5.77 13.93 11.66
CA GLU A 19 -5.30 14.10 13.04
C GLU A 19 -5.23 12.79 13.81
N LEU A 20 -4.30 12.72 14.76
CA LEU A 20 -4.15 11.56 15.63
C LEU A 20 -5.31 11.52 16.64
N PRO A 21 -5.86 10.34 16.94
CA PRO A 21 -6.86 10.23 17.98
C PRO A 21 -6.24 10.56 19.35
N VAL A 22 -7.03 11.21 20.21
CA VAL A 22 -6.60 11.66 21.55
C VAL A 22 -7.04 10.67 22.66
N GLY A 23 -7.97 9.76 22.38
CA GLY A 23 -8.49 8.80 23.36
C GLY A 23 -7.48 7.74 23.80
N GLU A 24 -7.76 7.08 24.93
CA GLU A 24 -6.93 5.99 25.48
C GLU A 24 -7.52 4.60 25.24
N GLU A 25 -8.57 4.51 24.42
CA GLU A 25 -9.09 3.22 23.98
C GLU A 25 -8.01 2.44 23.23
N PRO A 26 -7.98 1.09 23.34
CA PRO A 26 -6.92 0.28 22.73
C PRO A 26 -6.71 0.55 21.23
N ASP A 27 -7.79 0.82 20.49
CA ASP A 27 -7.73 1.14 19.07
C ASP A 27 -7.13 2.52 18.79
N ASP A 28 -7.35 3.51 19.66
CA ASP A 28 -6.77 4.84 19.53
C ASP A 28 -5.26 4.79 19.77
N VAL A 29 -4.84 4.03 20.80
CA VAL A 29 -3.44 3.75 21.07
C VAL A 29 -2.79 3.03 19.87
N ALA A 30 -3.43 1.97 19.36
CA ALA A 30 -2.94 1.23 18.20
C ALA A 30 -2.84 2.12 16.95
N ARG A 31 -3.83 2.98 16.70
CA ARG A 31 -3.84 3.91 15.56
C ARG A 31 -2.72 4.92 15.67
N ARG A 32 -2.45 5.48 16.87
CA ARG A 32 -1.30 6.38 17.09
C ARG A 32 0.02 5.69 16.78
N LEU A 33 0.21 4.46 17.28
CA LEU A 33 1.42 3.68 17.03
C LEU A 33 1.61 3.38 15.54
N LEU A 34 0.57 2.90 14.87
CA LEU A 34 0.60 2.61 13.43
C LEU A 34 0.87 3.87 12.60
N THR A 35 0.24 4.99 12.96
CA THR A 35 0.44 6.26 12.26
C THR A 35 1.87 6.76 12.40
N LYS A 36 2.46 6.65 13.60
CA LYS A 36 3.87 7.01 13.82
C LYS A 36 4.82 6.17 12.97
N GLN A 37 4.56 4.87 12.82
CA GLN A 37 5.39 4.02 11.95
C GLN A 37 5.15 4.31 10.47
N ALA A 38 3.91 4.57 10.07
CA ALA A 38 3.59 4.95 8.70
C ALA A 38 4.23 6.29 8.31
N ASP A 39 4.26 7.28 9.20
CA ASP A 39 4.94 8.54 8.94
C ASP A 39 6.44 8.37 8.68
N ARG A 40 7.11 7.50 9.44
CA ARG A 40 8.53 7.16 9.20
C ARG A 40 8.74 6.52 7.83
N LEU A 41 7.89 5.53 7.48
CA LEU A 41 7.93 4.90 6.16
C LEU A 41 7.67 5.92 5.03
N ILE A 42 6.71 6.82 5.22
CA ILE A 42 6.40 7.87 4.24
C ILE A 42 7.60 8.81 4.06
N ASP A 43 8.30 9.16 5.14
CA ASP A 43 9.50 10.00 5.06
C ASP A 43 10.64 9.27 4.33
N GLU A 44 10.82 7.97 4.54
CA GLU A 44 11.76 7.13 3.78
C GLU A 44 11.40 7.10 2.28
N ILE A 45 10.12 6.88 1.95
CA ILE A 45 9.63 6.90 0.57
C ILE A 45 9.88 8.28 -0.07
N ARG A 46 9.61 9.38 0.64
CA ARG A 46 9.91 10.74 0.16
C ARG A 46 11.40 10.89 -0.16
N GLY A 47 12.27 10.36 0.70
CA GLY A 47 13.71 10.31 0.45
C GLY A 47 14.05 9.62 -0.87
N SER A 48 13.49 8.43 -1.12
CA SER A 48 13.69 7.69 -2.37
C SER A 48 13.16 8.43 -3.60
N VAL A 49 11.97 9.03 -3.49
CA VAL A 49 11.34 9.84 -4.55
C VAL A 49 12.23 11.05 -4.90
N ASN A 50 12.70 11.78 -3.90
CA ASN A 50 13.57 12.95 -4.09
C ASN A 50 14.93 12.56 -4.69
N PHE A 51 15.50 11.45 -4.25
CA PHE A 51 16.76 10.94 -4.78
C PHE A 51 16.64 10.59 -6.28
N PHE A 52 15.56 9.92 -6.68
CA PHE A 52 15.29 9.67 -8.10
C PHE A 52 15.09 10.98 -8.87
N ALA A 53 14.27 11.90 -8.34
CA ALA A 53 14.00 13.18 -8.98
C ALA A 53 15.26 14.06 -9.15
N SER A 54 16.27 13.94 -8.28
CA SER A 54 17.54 14.66 -8.46
C SER A 54 18.43 14.12 -9.58
N GLN A 55 18.17 12.90 -10.07
CA GLN A 55 18.94 12.24 -11.13
C GLN A 55 18.27 12.31 -12.49
N SER A 56 17.00 12.72 -12.55
CA SER A 56 16.21 12.78 -13.78
C SER A 56 15.67 14.20 -14.00
N SER A 57 15.55 14.60 -15.26
CA SER A 57 14.79 15.80 -15.63
C SER A 57 13.28 15.58 -15.65
N ASP A 58 12.83 14.31 -15.56
CA ASP A 58 11.42 13.95 -15.66
C ASP A 58 10.68 14.15 -14.33
N SER A 59 9.43 14.61 -14.42
CA SER A 59 8.56 14.75 -13.27
C SER A 59 7.84 13.44 -12.94
N ILE A 60 7.74 13.14 -11.64
CA ILE A 60 6.99 11.98 -11.14
C ILE A 60 5.50 12.33 -11.15
N SER A 61 4.75 11.74 -12.08
CA SER A 61 3.32 12.01 -12.24
C SER A 61 2.42 11.21 -11.29
N ARG A 62 2.90 10.07 -10.78
CA ARG A 62 2.17 9.20 -9.85
C ARG A 62 3.08 8.18 -9.17
N VAL A 63 2.65 7.67 -8.02
CA VAL A 63 3.22 6.49 -7.35
C VAL A 63 2.22 5.34 -7.44
N VAL A 64 2.66 4.21 -7.98
CA VAL A 64 1.86 2.97 -8.03
C VAL A 64 2.17 2.12 -6.80
N VAL A 65 1.16 1.73 -6.02
CA VAL A 65 1.33 0.90 -4.82
C VAL A 65 0.88 -0.54 -5.05
N ALA A 66 1.68 -1.47 -4.53
CA ALA A 66 1.42 -2.91 -4.55
C ALA A 66 1.78 -3.54 -3.20
N GLY A 67 1.43 -4.82 -3.02
CA GLY A 67 1.60 -5.59 -1.80
C GLY A 67 0.44 -5.43 -0.80
N ASN A 68 0.35 -6.36 0.15
CA ASN A 68 -0.72 -6.35 1.16
C ASN A 68 -0.70 -5.12 2.07
N ALA A 69 0.47 -4.50 2.28
CA ALA A 69 0.60 -3.28 3.07
C ALA A 69 -0.13 -2.09 2.42
N ALA A 70 -0.30 -2.08 1.09
CA ALA A 70 -1.05 -1.04 0.40
C ALA A 70 -2.55 -1.01 0.78
N ARG A 71 -3.07 -2.10 1.36
CA ARG A 71 -4.45 -2.17 1.88
C ARG A 71 -4.60 -1.61 3.29
N LEU A 72 -3.53 -1.16 3.94
CA LEU A 72 -3.62 -0.59 5.28
C LEU A 72 -4.57 0.62 5.24
N PRO A 73 -5.67 0.64 6.02
CA PRO A 73 -6.66 1.70 5.92
C PRO A 73 -6.03 3.08 6.07
N HIS A 74 -6.39 3.99 5.16
CA HIS A 74 -5.91 5.38 5.04
C HIS A 74 -4.43 5.60 4.70
N LEU A 75 -3.63 4.56 4.52
CA LEU A 75 -2.20 4.72 4.20
C LEU A 75 -1.99 5.46 2.87
N ALA A 76 -2.73 5.09 1.81
CA ALA A 76 -2.61 5.73 0.51
C ALA A 76 -2.98 7.23 0.55
N ASN A 77 -4.04 7.59 1.28
CA ASN A 77 -4.46 8.98 1.47
C ASN A 77 -3.36 9.78 2.17
N ARG A 78 -2.81 9.23 3.25
CA ARG A 78 -1.75 9.87 4.04
C ARG A 78 -0.46 10.03 3.23
N LEU A 79 -0.07 9.00 2.47
CA LEU A 79 1.06 9.04 1.55
C LEU A 79 0.86 10.13 0.50
N GLY A 80 -0.32 10.22 -0.11
CA GLY A 80 -0.65 11.25 -1.11
C GLY A 80 -0.59 12.67 -0.55
N GLN A 81 -1.12 12.90 0.64
CA GLN A 81 -1.03 14.20 1.33
C GLN A 81 0.44 14.60 1.60
N LYS A 82 1.26 13.65 2.03
CA LYS A 82 2.65 13.89 2.44
C LYS A 82 3.63 13.99 1.28
N LEU A 83 3.34 13.36 0.14
CA LEU A 83 4.16 13.42 -1.06
C LEU A 83 3.68 14.49 -2.05
N ALA A 84 2.42 14.91 -1.98
CA ALA A 84 1.77 15.73 -3.02
C ALA A 84 1.84 15.09 -4.41
N ILE A 85 1.86 13.76 -4.48
CA ILE A 85 1.89 12.96 -5.72
C ILE A 85 0.67 12.01 -5.71
N PRO A 86 -0.04 11.84 -6.83
CA PRO A 86 -1.13 10.87 -6.92
C PRO A 86 -0.68 9.46 -6.58
N ILE A 87 -1.37 8.83 -5.62
CA ILE A 87 -1.14 7.43 -5.23
C ILE A 87 -2.21 6.56 -5.89
N VAL A 88 -1.81 5.59 -6.70
CA VAL A 88 -2.74 4.70 -7.41
C VAL A 88 -2.42 3.23 -7.10
N PRO A 89 -3.43 2.38 -6.88
CA PRO A 89 -3.19 0.94 -6.71
C PRO A 89 -2.73 0.31 -8.03
N ALA A 90 -1.89 -0.72 -7.93
CA ALA A 90 -1.59 -1.58 -9.07
C ALA A 90 -2.85 -2.34 -9.49
N LYS A 91 -3.26 -2.16 -10.75
CA LYS A 91 -4.44 -2.79 -11.38
C LYS A 91 -3.99 -3.74 -12.48
N ILE A 92 -3.37 -4.86 -12.09
CA ILE A 92 -2.76 -5.78 -13.06
C ILE A 92 -3.80 -6.64 -13.78
N LEU A 93 -4.94 -6.92 -13.14
CA LEU A 93 -6.00 -7.76 -13.71
C LEU A 93 -6.65 -7.13 -14.94
N GLU A 94 -6.66 -5.80 -15.03
CA GLU A 94 -7.14 -5.05 -16.19
C GLU A 94 -6.18 -5.13 -17.40
N ARG A 95 -4.99 -5.74 -17.23
CA ARG A 95 -3.90 -5.73 -18.21
C ARG A 95 -3.52 -7.11 -18.74
N VAL A 96 -4.20 -8.16 -18.29
CA VAL A 96 -3.91 -9.55 -18.67
C VAL A 96 -5.19 -10.29 -18.98
N GLU A 97 -5.12 -11.25 -19.90
CA GLU A 97 -6.21 -12.20 -20.10
C GLU A 97 -6.18 -13.24 -18.98
N ILE A 98 -7.30 -13.37 -18.26
CA ILE A 98 -7.40 -14.29 -17.12
C ILE A 98 -7.94 -15.62 -17.64
N GLY A 99 -7.10 -16.66 -17.58
CA GLY A 99 -7.47 -18.03 -17.88
C GLY A 99 -8.27 -18.70 -16.74
N ARG A 100 -8.34 -20.04 -16.77
CA ARG A 100 -9.04 -20.82 -15.74
C ARG A 100 -8.18 -20.95 -14.48
N VAL A 101 -8.28 -19.96 -13.59
CA VAL A 101 -7.49 -19.90 -12.34
C VAL A 101 -8.23 -20.45 -11.10
N GLY A 102 -9.51 -20.83 -11.23
CA GLY A 102 -10.28 -21.43 -10.14
C GLY A 102 -10.65 -20.46 -9.01
N LEU A 103 -10.50 -19.16 -9.23
CA LEU A 103 -10.85 -18.09 -8.30
C LEU A 103 -12.09 -17.34 -8.79
N SER A 104 -12.96 -16.98 -7.86
CA SER A 104 -14.04 -16.02 -8.12
C SER A 104 -13.47 -14.62 -8.42
N GLU A 105 -14.27 -13.77 -9.04
CA GLU A 105 -13.89 -12.38 -9.29
C GLU A 105 -13.51 -11.63 -8.00
N SER A 106 -14.24 -11.86 -6.91
CA SER A 106 -13.92 -11.26 -5.60
C SER A 106 -12.59 -11.74 -5.05
N GLU A 107 -12.29 -13.04 -5.14
CA GLU A 107 -11.00 -13.58 -4.69
C GLU A 107 -9.84 -13.04 -5.53
N MET A 108 -10.06 -12.87 -6.84
CA MET A 108 -9.09 -12.24 -7.73
C MET A 108 -8.82 -10.78 -7.35
N LEU A 109 -9.88 -10.00 -7.11
CA LEU A 109 -9.75 -8.60 -6.67
C LEU A 109 -9.07 -8.48 -5.31
N ASP A 110 -9.33 -9.41 -4.38
CA ASP A 110 -8.65 -9.46 -3.08
C ASP A 110 -7.16 -9.80 -3.21
N ALA A 111 -6.80 -10.65 -4.18
CA ALA A 111 -5.42 -10.97 -4.49
C ALA A 111 -4.69 -9.86 -5.25
N GLN A 112 -5.41 -8.99 -5.97
CA GLN A 112 -4.85 -7.98 -6.88
C GLN A 112 -3.63 -7.22 -6.35
N PRO A 113 -3.56 -6.77 -5.08
CA PRO A 113 -2.39 -6.03 -4.59
C PRO A 113 -1.09 -6.85 -4.64
N VAL A 114 -1.14 -8.17 -4.48
CA VAL A 114 0.06 -9.04 -4.44
C VAL A 114 0.36 -9.72 -5.78
N LEU A 115 -0.57 -9.69 -6.72
CA LEU A 115 -0.40 -10.28 -8.04
C LEU A 115 0.70 -9.68 -8.93
N PRO A 116 1.08 -8.38 -8.85
CA PRO A 116 2.04 -7.80 -9.80
C PRO A 116 3.36 -8.58 -9.90
N THR A 117 3.89 -9.07 -8.79
CA THR A 117 5.13 -9.86 -8.78
C THR A 117 4.93 -11.22 -9.46
N ALA A 118 3.88 -11.96 -9.10
CA ALA A 118 3.61 -13.28 -9.67
C ALA A 118 3.31 -13.21 -11.18
N VAL A 119 2.52 -12.22 -11.60
CA VAL A 119 2.23 -11.97 -13.02
C VAL A 119 3.52 -11.60 -13.76
N GLY A 120 4.35 -10.70 -13.21
CA GLY A 120 5.62 -10.33 -13.83
C GLY A 120 6.57 -11.51 -14.04
N LEU A 121 6.64 -12.43 -13.07
CA LEU A 121 7.41 -13.68 -13.19
C LEU A 121 6.85 -14.60 -14.29
N GLY A 122 5.53 -14.70 -14.42
CA GLY A 122 4.88 -15.49 -15.47
C GLY A 122 5.16 -14.94 -16.87
N LEU A 123 5.09 -13.61 -17.04
CA LEU A 123 5.36 -12.94 -18.32
C LEU A 123 6.82 -13.11 -18.77
N TRP A 124 7.77 -13.15 -17.83
CA TRP A 124 9.18 -13.35 -18.18
C TRP A 124 9.45 -14.75 -18.76
N GLY A 125 8.67 -15.75 -18.37
CA GLY A 125 8.81 -17.11 -18.91
C GLY A 125 8.32 -17.29 -20.36
N GLU A 126 7.68 -16.26 -20.94
CA GLU A 126 7.13 -16.30 -22.31
C GLU A 126 7.99 -15.57 -23.35
N THR A 127 9.13 -14.99 -22.95
CA THR A 127 10.14 -14.39 -23.86
C THR A 127 11.32 -15.32 -24.07
#